data_AF-A0A8G1W050-F1
#
_entry.id   AF-A0A8G1W050-F1
#
_cell.length_a   1.000
_cell.length_b   1.000
_cell.length_c   1.000
_cell.angle_alpha   90.00
_cell.angle_beta   90.00
_cell.angle_gamma   90.00
#
_symmetry.space_group_name_H-M   'P 1'
#
loop_
_entity.id
_entity.type
_entity.pdbx_description
1 polymer ?
#
loop_
_entity_poly.entity_id
_entity_poly.type
_entity_poly.pdbx_seq_one_letter_code
_entity_poly.pdbx_strand_id
1 'polypeptide(L)'
;MNASTEAKYPLHEAAREGKVSTAESLLSANPKLAATKDDDERLPIHWAVAYNHLPIVELLISNKHFDPDVEDGSGWTPLMIAASLKNAEGDPIIDLLLKKGADVSVKSSSGQNALHFATSKANLSTVRTLIANKCSARVKDRRGQLALHRAAAIGSTPIIKVLLEDGKSPVNATDIDGLTALHHAISEGHGDAAITLLKAGAEADKRDSSGMLAIDMAPDNKVRSYILQTAEREGIDL
;
A
#
# COMPACT_ATOMS: atom_id res chain seq x y z
N MET A 1 -24.30 -30.50 -26.62
CA MET A 1 -22.82 -30.56 -26.72
C MET A 1 -22.34 -29.17 -27.08
N ASN A 2 -22.05 -28.35 -26.07
CA ASN A 2 -21.36 -27.08 -26.29
C ASN A 2 -19.94 -27.36 -25.83
N ALA A 3 -19.00 -27.37 -26.77
CA ALA A 3 -17.59 -27.49 -26.47
C ALA A 3 -17.24 -26.36 -25.50
N SER A 4 -16.91 -26.72 -24.26
CA SER A 4 -16.31 -25.79 -23.32
C SER A 4 -15.11 -25.18 -24.03
N THR A 5 -15.16 -23.89 -24.32
CA THR A 5 -13.94 -23.11 -24.49
C THR A 5 -13.12 -23.37 -23.24
N GLU A 6 -12.13 -24.26 -23.33
CA GLU A 6 -11.12 -24.40 -22.29
C GLU A 6 -10.57 -23.00 -22.09
N ALA A 7 -10.86 -22.41 -20.93
CA ALA A 7 -10.32 -21.12 -20.59
C ALA A 7 -8.80 -21.23 -20.73
N LYS A 8 -8.19 -20.35 -21.54
CA LYS A 8 -6.74 -20.34 -21.84
C LYS A 8 -5.89 -20.46 -20.57
N TYR A 9 -6.42 -19.96 -19.44
CA TYR A 9 -5.82 -19.95 -18.12
C TYR A 9 -6.82 -20.45 -17.06
N PRO A 10 -7.11 -21.76 -16.98
CA PRO A 10 -8.22 -22.28 -16.18
C PRO A 10 -7.96 -22.17 -14.67
N LEU A 11 -6.70 -22.25 -14.25
CA LEU A 11 -6.33 -22.06 -12.84
C LEU A 11 -6.45 -20.59 -12.41
N HIS A 12 -6.17 -19.64 -13.31
CA HIS A 12 -6.38 -18.21 -13.05
C HIS A 12 -7.86 -17.88 -12.89
N GLU A 13 -8.73 -18.45 -13.74
CA GLU A 13 -10.18 -18.29 -13.60
C GLU A 13 -10.67 -18.88 -12.27
N ALA A 14 -10.25 -20.10 -11.94
CA ALA A 14 -10.59 -20.73 -10.65
C ALA A 14 -10.10 -19.90 -9.46
N ALA A 15 -8.89 -19.35 -9.54
CA ALA A 15 -8.30 -18.48 -8.54
C ALA A 15 -9.07 -17.16 -8.38
N ARG A 16 -9.49 -16.53 -9.48
CA ARG A 16 -10.28 -15.29 -9.48
C ARG A 16 -11.68 -15.50 -8.92
N GLU A 17 -12.32 -16.62 -9.25
CA GLU A 17 -13.72 -16.90 -8.92
C GLU A 17 -13.90 -17.69 -7.62
N GLY A 18 -12.80 -18.06 -6.95
CA GLY A 18 -12.86 -18.77 -5.67
C GLY A 18 -13.28 -20.24 -5.81
N LYS A 19 -13.10 -20.86 -6.98
CA LYS A 19 -13.47 -22.26 -7.25
C LYS A 19 -12.41 -23.23 -6.69
N VAL A 20 -12.39 -23.40 -5.36
CA VAL A 20 -11.35 -24.18 -4.64
C VAL A 20 -11.19 -25.60 -5.18
N SER A 21 -12.28 -26.37 -5.31
CA SER A 21 -12.21 -27.76 -5.80
C SER A 21 -11.70 -27.86 -7.24
N THR A 22 -12.00 -26.87 -8.08
CA THR A 22 -11.46 -26.78 -9.44
C THR A 22 -9.97 -26.48 -9.41
N ALA A 23 -9.53 -25.51 -8.59
CA ALA A 23 -8.12 -25.19 -8.44
C ALA A 23 -7.32 -26.40 -7.93
N GLU A 24 -7.82 -27.13 -6.94
CA GLU A 24 -7.20 -28.34 -6.41
C GLU A 24 -7.09 -29.45 -7.48
N SER A 25 -8.16 -29.69 -8.24
CA SER A 25 -8.16 -30.68 -9.32
C SER A 25 -7.15 -30.32 -10.42
N LEU A 26 -7.09 -29.04 -10.82
CA LEU A 26 -6.14 -28.55 -11.82
C LEU A 26 -4.69 -28.69 -11.36
N LEU A 27 -4.40 -28.32 -10.10
CA LEU A 27 -3.05 -28.45 -9.53
C LEU A 27 -2.62 -29.90 -9.35
N SER A 28 -3.56 -30.79 -8.99
CA SER A 28 -3.30 -32.23 -8.87
C SER A 28 -2.99 -32.86 -10.23
N ALA A 29 -3.68 -32.44 -11.29
CA ALA A 29 -3.43 -32.91 -12.64
C ALA A 29 -2.14 -32.34 -13.24
N ASN A 30 -1.84 -31.06 -12.97
CA ASN A 30 -0.63 -30.40 -13.46
C ASN A 30 -0.15 -29.29 -12.51
N PRO A 31 0.81 -29.59 -11.59
CA PRO A 31 1.34 -28.62 -10.64
C PRO A 31 2.04 -27.41 -11.28
N LYS A 32 2.47 -27.52 -12.55
CA LYS A 32 3.14 -26.42 -13.27
C LYS A 32 2.20 -25.26 -13.56
N LEU A 33 0.88 -25.48 -13.56
CA LEU A 33 -0.11 -24.43 -13.75
C LEU A 33 0.03 -23.30 -12.71
N ALA A 34 0.52 -23.61 -11.51
CA ALA A 34 0.79 -22.61 -10.47
C ALA A 34 1.81 -21.54 -10.90
N ALA A 35 2.71 -21.87 -11.84
CA ALA A 35 3.77 -20.99 -12.34
C ALA A 35 3.50 -20.45 -13.75
N THR A 36 2.34 -20.74 -14.34
CA THR A 36 1.96 -20.22 -15.67
C THR A 36 1.56 -18.76 -15.55
N LYS A 37 2.17 -17.90 -16.38
CA LYS A 37 1.77 -16.50 -16.55
C LYS A 37 0.60 -16.39 -17.53
N ASP A 38 -0.35 -15.51 -17.24
CA ASP A 38 -1.35 -15.07 -18.21
C ASP A 38 -0.84 -13.92 -19.09
N ASP A 39 -1.74 -13.31 -19.87
CA ASP A 39 -1.41 -12.24 -20.81
C ASP A 39 -1.03 -10.91 -20.09
N ASP A 40 -1.35 -10.75 -18.80
CA ASP A 40 -0.94 -9.64 -17.93
C ASP A 40 0.31 -9.98 -17.11
N GLU A 41 1.00 -11.07 -17.48
CA GLU A 41 2.11 -11.68 -16.74
C GLU A 41 1.76 -12.13 -15.31
N ARG A 42 0.48 -12.30 -14.99
CA ARG A 42 0.03 -12.74 -13.66
C ARG A 42 0.07 -14.25 -13.55
N LEU A 43 0.64 -14.73 -12.46
CA LEU A 43 0.43 -16.09 -11.94
C LEU A 43 -0.94 -16.21 -11.25
N PRO A 44 -1.52 -17.41 -11.10
CA PRO A 44 -2.79 -17.63 -10.40
C PRO A 44 -2.84 -17.06 -8.98
N ILE A 45 -1.70 -17.03 -8.28
CA ILE A 45 -1.60 -16.47 -6.93
C ILE A 45 -2.00 -14.99 -6.89
N HIS A 46 -1.66 -14.20 -7.92
CA HIS A 46 -2.04 -12.79 -7.97
C HIS A 46 -3.56 -12.62 -8.03
N TRP A 47 -4.26 -13.51 -8.76
CA TRP A 47 -5.72 -13.50 -8.83
C TRP A 47 -6.36 -13.99 -7.53
N ALA A 48 -5.85 -15.08 -6.94
CA ALA A 48 -6.33 -15.57 -5.66
C ALA A 48 -6.21 -14.51 -4.56
N VAL A 49 -5.08 -13.80 -4.51
CA VAL A 49 -4.85 -12.72 -3.55
C VAL A 49 -5.70 -11.50 -3.85
N ALA A 50 -5.79 -11.05 -5.11
CA ALA A 50 -6.56 -9.85 -5.48
C ALA A 50 -8.05 -9.97 -5.15
N TYR A 51 -8.59 -11.19 -5.14
CA TYR A 51 -9.98 -11.48 -4.80
C TYR A 51 -10.15 -12.08 -3.39
N ASN A 52 -9.09 -12.07 -2.58
CA ASN A 52 -9.08 -12.54 -1.20
C ASN A 52 -9.55 -14.00 -0.99
N HIS A 53 -9.21 -14.89 -1.91
CA HIS A 53 -9.54 -16.31 -1.84
C HIS A 53 -8.49 -17.09 -1.07
N LEU A 54 -8.44 -16.90 0.25
CA LEU A 54 -7.45 -17.51 1.15
C LEU A 54 -7.26 -19.03 0.95
N PRO A 55 -8.31 -19.87 0.78
CA PRO A 55 -8.12 -21.30 0.54
C PRO A 55 -7.31 -21.61 -0.72
N ILE A 56 -7.46 -20.82 -1.79
CA ILE A 56 -6.68 -21.00 -3.02
C ILE A 56 -5.24 -20.49 -2.82
N VAL A 57 -5.07 -19.41 -2.06
CA VAL A 57 -3.74 -18.94 -1.64
C VAL A 57 -2.99 -20.03 -0.89
N GLU A 58 -3.64 -20.70 0.08
CA GLU A 58 -3.06 -21.82 0.84
C GLU A 58 -2.67 -23.01 -0.04
N LEU A 59 -3.51 -23.36 -1.01
CA LEU A 59 -3.21 -24.40 -2.01
C LEU A 59 -1.95 -24.06 -2.81
N LEU A 60 -1.85 -22.83 -3.32
CA LEU A 60 -0.73 -22.38 -4.14
C LEU A 60 0.58 -22.27 -3.35
N ILE A 61 0.51 -21.77 -2.11
CA ILE A 61 1.65 -21.64 -1.19
C ILE A 61 2.21 -23.00 -0.75
N SER A 62 1.38 -24.04 -0.75
CA SER A 62 1.80 -25.40 -0.42
C SER A 62 2.64 -26.07 -1.51
N ASN A 63 2.78 -25.43 -2.68
CA ASN A 63 3.65 -25.92 -3.75
C ASN A 63 5.13 -25.87 -3.32
N LYS A 64 5.87 -26.96 -3.57
CA LYS A 64 7.30 -27.10 -3.22
C LYS A 64 8.19 -25.98 -3.77
N HIS A 65 7.83 -25.42 -4.93
CA HIS A 65 8.60 -24.36 -5.59
C HIS A 65 7.92 -23.00 -5.49
N PHE A 66 7.06 -22.80 -4.48
CA PHE A 66 6.43 -21.52 -4.24
C PHE A 66 7.49 -20.44 -3.94
N ASP A 67 7.40 -19.34 -4.68
CA ASP A 67 8.18 -18.13 -4.48
C ASP A 67 7.19 -17.01 -4.05
N PRO A 68 7.31 -16.47 -2.82
CA PRO A 68 6.41 -15.43 -2.32
C PRO A 68 6.57 -14.08 -3.05
N ASP A 69 7.68 -13.88 -3.75
CA ASP A 69 8.08 -12.59 -4.31
C ASP A 69 7.96 -12.55 -5.85
N VAL A 70 7.21 -13.49 -6.43
CA VAL A 70 6.85 -13.43 -7.86
C VAL A 70 6.17 -12.09 -8.18
N GLU A 71 6.53 -11.53 -9.33
CA GLU A 71 6.00 -10.25 -9.79
C GLU A 71 5.06 -10.44 -11.00
N ASP A 72 3.95 -9.71 -11.02
CA ASP A 72 3.14 -9.52 -12.23
C ASP A 72 3.76 -8.52 -13.21
N GLY A 73 3.10 -8.25 -14.34
CA GLY A 73 3.61 -7.32 -15.36
C GLY A 73 3.75 -5.87 -14.90
N SER A 74 3.20 -5.52 -13.73
CA SER A 74 3.36 -4.21 -13.09
C SER A 74 4.40 -4.22 -11.96
N GLY A 75 5.09 -5.34 -11.74
CA GLY A 75 6.03 -5.55 -10.63
C GLY A 75 5.33 -5.78 -9.29
N TRP A 76 4.05 -6.08 -9.25
CA TRP A 76 3.34 -6.28 -7.97
C TRP A 76 3.56 -7.71 -7.48
N THR A 77 4.05 -7.83 -6.25
CA THR A 77 4.10 -9.12 -5.56
C THR A 77 2.75 -9.48 -4.93
N PRO A 78 2.49 -10.76 -4.60
CA PRO A 78 1.36 -11.16 -3.77
C PRO A 78 1.19 -10.32 -2.51
N LEU A 79 2.30 -9.97 -1.83
CA LEU A 79 2.26 -9.14 -0.61
C LEU A 79 1.74 -7.73 -0.90
N MET A 80 2.16 -7.11 -2.02
CA MET A 80 1.66 -5.80 -2.44
C MET A 80 0.18 -5.82 -2.80
N ILE A 81 -0.27 -6.87 -3.52
CA ILE A 81 -1.69 -7.04 -3.86
C ILE A 81 -2.51 -7.17 -2.57
N ALA A 82 -2.10 -8.03 -1.64
CA ALA A 82 -2.80 -8.22 -0.37
C ALA A 82 -2.85 -6.92 0.45
N ALA A 83 -1.76 -6.16 0.49
CA ALA A 83 -1.69 -4.84 1.12
C ALA A 83 -2.57 -3.78 0.44
N SER A 84 -2.98 -4.00 -0.81
CA SER A 84 -3.88 -3.10 -1.55
C SER A 84 -5.38 -3.41 -1.35
N LEU A 85 -5.71 -4.46 -0.59
CA LEU A 85 -7.10 -4.79 -0.25
C LEU A 85 -7.65 -3.79 0.79
N LYS A 86 -8.98 -3.60 0.77
CA LYS A 86 -9.67 -2.68 1.68
C LYS A 86 -9.88 -3.33 3.05
N ASN A 87 -10.13 -2.51 4.07
CA ASN A 87 -10.67 -2.93 5.37
C ASN A 87 -9.90 -4.06 6.09
N ALA A 88 -8.58 -4.19 5.91
CA ALA A 88 -7.79 -5.27 6.52
C ALA A 88 -8.19 -6.69 6.11
N GLU A 89 -9.00 -6.85 5.05
CA GLU A 89 -9.44 -8.18 4.58
C GLU A 89 -8.28 -9.04 4.10
N GLY A 90 -7.17 -8.42 3.66
CA GLY A 90 -5.95 -9.09 3.25
C GLY A 90 -5.00 -9.51 4.38
N ASP A 91 -5.25 -9.13 5.63
CA ASP A 91 -4.33 -9.41 6.75
C ASP A 91 -4.01 -10.90 6.92
N PRO A 92 -4.97 -11.85 6.82
CA PRO A 92 -4.66 -13.27 6.87
C PRO A 92 -3.69 -13.73 5.77
N ILE A 93 -3.84 -13.18 4.56
CA ILE A 93 -2.95 -13.48 3.43
C ILE A 93 -1.58 -12.85 3.65
N ILE A 94 -1.53 -11.60 4.14
CA ILE A 94 -0.28 -10.91 4.48
C ILE A 94 0.52 -11.72 5.50
N ASP A 95 -0.13 -12.14 6.59
CA ASP A 95 0.49 -12.96 7.63
C ASP A 95 1.02 -14.28 7.07
N LEU A 96 0.27 -14.92 6.17
CA LEU A 96 0.67 -16.17 5.54
C LEU A 96 1.89 -15.97 4.61
N LEU A 97 1.89 -14.92 3.79
CA LEU A 97 2.99 -14.59 2.88
C LEU A 97 4.27 -14.22 3.66
N LEU A 98 4.15 -13.42 4.71
CA LEU A 98 5.28 -13.05 5.57
C LEU A 98 5.86 -14.28 6.30
N LYS A 99 5.01 -15.19 6.80
CA LYS A 99 5.46 -16.48 7.36
C LYS A 99 6.19 -17.36 6.34
N LYS A 100 5.92 -17.16 5.05
CA LYS A 100 6.58 -17.84 3.93
C LYS A 100 7.81 -17.10 3.39
N GLY A 101 8.21 -16.02 4.05
CA GLY A 101 9.44 -15.30 3.74
C GLY A 101 9.31 -14.25 2.66
N ALA A 102 8.11 -13.73 2.38
CA ALA A 102 7.92 -12.61 1.46
C ALA A 102 8.82 -11.42 1.82
N ASP A 103 9.58 -10.92 0.86
CA ASP A 103 10.48 -9.79 1.03
C ASP A 103 9.71 -8.45 0.99
N VAL A 104 9.63 -7.80 2.14
CA VAL A 104 9.01 -6.47 2.31
C VAL A 104 9.79 -5.33 1.61
N SER A 105 10.99 -5.61 1.10
CA SER A 105 11.87 -4.65 0.45
C SER A 105 11.59 -4.47 -1.05
N VAL A 106 10.88 -5.42 -1.67
CA VAL A 106 10.52 -5.40 -3.09
C VAL A 106 9.72 -4.13 -3.41
N LYS A 107 9.89 -3.63 -4.63
CA LYS A 107 9.22 -2.43 -5.13
C LYS A 107 8.56 -2.74 -6.46
N SER A 108 7.34 -2.28 -6.63
CA SER A 108 6.64 -2.34 -7.91
C SER A 108 7.39 -1.56 -8.99
N SER A 109 6.95 -1.72 -10.24
CA SER A 109 7.45 -0.89 -11.33
C SER A 109 7.35 0.60 -11.01
N SER A 110 6.30 1.06 -10.33
CA SER A 110 6.13 2.45 -9.88
C SER A 110 7.01 2.86 -8.68
N GLY A 111 7.91 2.00 -8.21
CA GLY A 111 8.79 2.25 -7.07
C GLY A 111 8.12 2.10 -5.70
N GLN A 112 6.88 1.60 -5.65
CA GLN A 112 6.11 1.47 -4.42
C GLN A 112 6.39 0.13 -3.73
N ASN A 113 6.62 0.15 -2.42
CA ASN A 113 6.59 -1.07 -1.60
C ASN A 113 5.17 -1.34 -1.04
N ALA A 114 4.98 -2.49 -0.37
CA ALA A 114 3.70 -2.86 0.25
C ALA A 114 3.12 -1.79 1.20
N LEU A 115 3.99 -1.03 1.91
CA LEU A 115 3.56 0.00 2.86
C LEU A 115 2.86 1.19 2.16
N HIS A 116 3.25 1.54 0.94
CA HIS A 116 2.54 2.56 0.15
C HIS A 116 1.11 2.11 -0.17
N PHE A 117 0.91 0.84 -0.54
CA PHE A 117 -0.39 0.29 -0.87
C PHE A 117 -1.30 0.22 0.36
N ALA A 118 -0.81 -0.34 1.47
CA ALA A 118 -1.55 -0.40 2.73
C ALA A 118 -1.98 0.99 3.22
N THR A 119 -1.06 1.96 3.14
CA THR A 119 -1.34 3.34 3.51
C THR A 119 -2.43 3.94 2.63
N SER A 120 -2.37 3.76 1.31
CA SER A 120 -3.38 4.27 0.36
C SER A 120 -4.79 3.71 0.61
N LYS A 121 -4.91 2.60 1.35
CA LYS A 121 -6.18 1.97 1.74
C LYS A 121 -6.63 2.31 3.15
N ALA A 122 -5.96 3.25 3.82
CA ALA A 122 -6.19 3.63 5.21
C ALA A 122 -6.13 2.43 6.19
N ASN A 123 -5.38 1.38 5.84
CA ASN A 123 -5.37 0.14 6.58
C ASN A 123 -4.28 0.15 7.67
N LEU A 124 -4.65 0.64 8.84
CA LEU A 124 -3.74 0.77 9.98
C LEU A 124 -3.18 -0.58 10.46
N SER A 125 -3.99 -1.65 10.42
CA SER A 125 -3.58 -2.99 10.85
C SER A 125 -2.42 -3.50 9.98
N THR A 126 -2.62 -3.53 8.66
CA THR A 126 -1.56 -3.91 7.72
C THR A 126 -0.33 -3.01 7.83
N VAL A 127 -0.50 -1.69 7.97
CA VAL A 127 0.63 -0.76 8.16
C VAL A 127 1.49 -1.17 9.36
N ARG A 128 0.86 -1.49 10.50
CA ARG A 128 1.58 -1.96 11.70
C ARG A 128 2.28 -3.30 11.45
N THR A 129 1.60 -4.25 10.82
CA THR A 129 2.19 -5.56 10.48
C THR A 129 3.41 -5.41 9.58
N LEU A 130 3.33 -4.60 8.52
CA LEU A 130 4.45 -4.36 7.60
C LEU A 130 5.65 -3.69 8.30
N ILE A 131 5.40 -2.68 9.14
CA ILE A 131 6.46 -2.01 9.91
C ILE A 131 7.10 -2.95 10.94
N ALA A 132 6.30 -3.78 11.62
CA ALA A 132 6.80 -4.79 12.54
C ALA A 132 7.74 -5.79 11.83
N ASN A 133 7.44 -6.11 10.57
CA ASN A 133 8.27 -6.92 9.67
C ASN A 133 9.34 -6.10 8.92
N LYS A 134 9.71 -4.92 9.42
CA LYS A 134 10.82 -4.09 8.93
C LYS A 134 10.63 -3.53 7.51
N CYS A 135 9.39 -3.44 7.02
CA CYS A 135 9.11 -2.72 5.78
C CYS A 135 9.45 -1.22 5.96
N SER A 136 10.33 -0.71 5.13
CA SER A 136 10.85 0.65 5.28
C SER A 136 9.82 1.72 4.90
N ALA A 137 9.58 2.67 5.82
CA ALA A 137 8.79 3.89 5.58
C ALA A 137 9.57 4.98 4.82
N ARG A 138 10.84 4.72 4.46
CA ARG A 138 11.75 5.67 3.81
C ARG A 138 11.91 5.42 2.30
N VAL A 139 11.17 4.46 1.74
CA VAL A 139 11.18 4.21 0.29
C VAL A 139 10.39 5.30 -0.41
N LYS A 140 11.01 5.93 -1.41
CA LYS A 140 10.33 6.86 -2.33
C LYS A 140 9.84 6.10 -3.56
N ASP A 141 8.59 6.34 -3.94
CA ASP A 141 8.06 5.91 -5.24
C ASP A 141 8.58 6.80 -6.40
N ARG A 142 8.15 6.54 -7.63
CA ARG A 142 8.58 7.32 -8.82
C ARG A 142 8.21 8.81 -8.77
N ARG A 143 7.24 9.20 -7.93
CA ARG A 143 6.90 10.61 -7.69
C ARG A 143 7.72 11.19 -6.54
N GLY A 144 8.69 10.46 -6.01
CA GLY A 144 9.47 10.87 -4.83
C GLY A 144 8.68 10.75 -3.52
N GLN A 145 7.48 10.18 -3.54
CA GLN A 145 6.61 10.15 -2.38
C GLN A 145 6.94 8.97 -1.48
N LEU A 146 7.02 9.26 -0.18
CA LEU A 146 7.01 8.27 0.90
C LEU A 146 5.58 7.84 1.25
N ALA A 147 5.44 6.73 1.97
CA ALA A 147 4.17 6.36 2.61
C ALA A 147 3.58 7.48 3.48
N LEU A 148 4.42 8.31 4.11
CA LEU A 148 3.97 9.47 4.90
C LEU A 148 3.19 10.51 4.07
N HIS A 149 3.59 10.76 2.81
CA HIS A 149 2.86 11.68 1.93
C HIS A 149 1.45 11.14 1.64
N ARG A 150 1.33 9.83 1.42
CA ARG A 150 0.04 9.17 1.19
C ARG A 150 -0.83 9.19 2.44
N ALA A 151 -0.25 8.97 3.62
CA ALA A 151 -0.96 9.04 4.90
C ALA A 151 -1.53 10.44 5.16
N ALA A 152 -0.76 11.47 4.81
CA ALA A 152 -1.18 12.87 4.87
C ALA A 152 -2.30 13.18 3.87
N ALA A 153 -2.15 12.77 2.61
CA ALA A 153 -3.15 13.00 1.56
C ALA A 153 -4.50 12.32 1.82
N ILE A 154 -4.55 11.23 2.60
CA ILE A 154 -5.82 10.60 3.02
C ILE A 154 -6.30 11.07 4.40
N GLY A 155 -5.54 11.93 5.08
CA GLY A 155 -5.88 12.47 6.39
C GLY A 155 -5.79 11.48 7.55
N SER A 156 -5.05 10.37 7.42
CA SER A 156 -5.02 9.33 8.44
C SER A 156 -4.03 9.65 9.56
N THR A 157 -4.49 10.43 10.54
CA THR A 157 -3.74 10.73 11.78
C THR A 157 -3.16 9.48 12.46
N PRO A 158 -3.88 8.35 12.58
CA PRO A 158 -3.31 7.14 13.17
C PRO A 158 -2.11 6.58 12.38
N ILE A 159 -2.18 6.56 11.04
CA ILE A 159 -1.08 6.06 10.20
C ILE A 159 0.10 7.03 10.25
N ILE A 160 -0.14 8.35 10.20
CA ILE A 160 0.90 9.37 10.35
C ILE A 160 1.69 9.15 11.64
N LYS A 161 1.00 8.96 12.78
CA LYS A 161 1.64 8.70 14.07
C LYS A 161 2.53 7.45 14.03
N VAL A 162 2.05 6.35 13.45
CA VAL A 162 2.84 5.11 13.33
C VAL A 162 4.06 5.30 12.43
N LEU A 163 3.91 6.03 11.32
CA LEU A 163 5.02 6.27 10.38
C LEU A 163 6.09 7.22 10.95
N LEU A 164 5.74 8.09 11.90
CA LEU A 164 6.68 9.04 12.52
C LEU A 164 7.29 8.52 13.83
N GLU A 165 6.64 7.57 14.49
CA GLU A 165 7.11 6.96 15.74
C GLU A 165 8.56 6.49 15.60
N ASP A 166 9.42 6.84 16.56
CA ASP A 166 10.87 6.54 16.57
C ASP A 166 11.63 6.97 15.31
N GLY A 167 11.15 7.98 14.58
CA GLY A 167 11.82 8.50 13.38
C GLY A 167 11.78 7.55 12.17
N LYS A 168 10.83 6.61 12.14
CA LYS A 168 10.65 5.64 11.06
C LYS A 168 10.56 6.30 9.67
N SER A 169 9.86 7.43 9.57
CA SER A 169 9.78 8.28 8.37
C SER A 169 10.29 9.69 8.65
N PRO A 170 11.05 10.31 7.74
CA PRO A 170 11.41 11.73 7.83
C PRO A 170 10.17 12.62 7.61
N VAL A 171 9.87 13.50 8.56
CA VAL A 171 8.68 14.39 8.51
C VAL A 171 8.76 15.44 7.39
N ASN A 172 9.95 15.99 7.13
CA ASN A 172 10.19 17.06 6.15
C ASN A 172 10.74 16.56 4.80
N ALA A 173 10.64 15.26 4.51
CA ALA A 173 11.00 14.78 3.18
C ALA A 173 10.06 15.37 2.13
N THR A 174 10.62 15.69 0.97
CA THR A 174 9.88 16.21 -0.18
C THR A 174 9.73 15.16 -1.28
N ASP A 175 8.63 15.25 -2.00
CA ASP A 175 8.44 14.57 -3.28
C ASP A 175 9.11 15.34 -4.44
N ILE A 176 8.89 14.92 -5.69
CA ILE A 176 9.54 15.55 -6.86
C ILE A 176 9.13 17.00 -7.09
N ASP A 177 7.97 17.41 -6.59
CA ASP A 177 7.42 18.76 -6.73
C ASP A 177 7.87 19.65 -5.56
N GLY A 178 8.67 19.11 -4.63
CA GLY A 178 9.10 19.82 -3.43
C GLY A 178 8.06 19.79 -2.30
N LEU A 179 6.94 19.08 -2.48
CA LEU A 179 5.86 19.02 -1.50
C LEU A 179 6.24 18.09 -0.35
N THR A 180 6.07 18.56 0.89
CA THR A 180 6.17 17.74 2.10
C THR A 180 4.84 17.07 2.42
N ALA A 181 4.84 16.12 3.36
CA ALA A 181 3.59 15.56 3.89
C ALA A 181 2.62 16.65 4.40
N LEU A 182 3.13 17.75 4.97
CA LEU A 182 2.28 18.86 5.42
C LEU A 182 1.53 19.52 4.25
N HIS A 183 2.18 19.71 3.11
CA HIS A 183 1.54 20.26 1.91
C HIS A 183 0.38 19.36 1.47
N HIS A 184 0.60 18.04 1.36
CA HIS A 184 -0.43 17.08 0.99
C HIS A 184 -1.60 17.02 1.98
N ALA A 185 -1.33 17.10 3.30
CA ALA A 185 -2.41 17.14 4.30
C ALA A 185 -3.29 18.40 4.15
N ILE A 186 -2.68 19.57 3.96
CA ILE A 186 -3.41 20.83 3.87
C ILE A 186 -4.16 20.94 2.55
N SER A 187 -3.54 20.57 1.42
CA SER A 187 -4.17 20.66 0.09
C SER A 187 -5.43 19.79 -0.03
N GLU A 188 -5.42 18.62 0.62
CA GLU A 188 -6.56 17.69 0.67
C GLU A 188 -7.59 18.05 1.77
N GLY A 189 -7.38 19.15 2.50
CA GLY A 189 -8.32 19.63 3.52
C GLY A 189 -8.24 18.91 4.87
N HIS A 190 -7.19 18.14 5.12
CA HIS A 190 -7.04 17.31 6.31
C HIS A 190 -6.36 18.06 7.47
N GLY A 191 -7.10 18.99 8.08
CA GLY A 191 -6.61 19.83 9.18
C GLY A 191 -6.01 19.04 10.36
N ASP A 192 -6.64 17.97 10.81
CA ASP A 192 -6.11 17.16 11.93
C ASP A 192 -4.79 16.44 11.59
N ALA A 193 -4.65 16.00 10.34
CA ALA A 193 -3.41 15.42 9.86
C ALA A 193 -2.30 16.49 9.78
N ALA A 194 -2.63 17.70 9.32
CA ALA A 194 -1.71 18.84 9.32
C ALA A 194 -1.23 19.19 10.74
N ILE A 195 -2.15 19.31 11.71
CA ILE A 195 -1.80 19.56 13.11
C ILE A 195 -0.95 18.43 13.68
N THR A 196 -1.24 17.17 13.33
CA THR A 196 -0.43 16.02 13.76
C THR A 196 1.00 16.09 13.22
N LEU A 197 1.18 16.48 11.96
CA LEU A 197 2.48 16.66 11.31
C LEU A 197 3.26 17.82 11.95
N LEU A 198 2.60 18.97 12.17
CA LEU A 198 3.20 20.13 12.83
C LEU A 198 3.69 19.81 14.25
N LYS A 199 2.87 19.11 15.05
CA LYS A 199 3.27 18.61 16.38
C LYS A 199 4.47 17.66 16.32
N ALA A 200 4.68 16.99 15.18
CA ALA A 200 5.81 16.10 14.95
C ALA A 200 7.03 16.81 14.33
N GLY A 201 7.04 18.15 14.26
CA GLY A 201 8.16 18.94 13.77
C GLY A 201 8.15 19.17 12.26
N ALA A 202 6.98 19.14 11.61
CA ALA A 202 6.87 19.57 10.22
C ALA A 202 7.21 21.06 10.08
N GLU A 203 8.08 21.40 9.12
CA GLU A 203 8.43 22.77 8.77
C GLU A 203 7.25 23.47 8.07
N ALA A 204 6.58 24.39 8.78
CA ALA A 204 5.45 25.14 8.26
C ALA A 204 5.84 26.19 7.20
N ASP A 205 7.08 26.70 7.29
CA ASP A 205 7.68 27.69 6.41
C ASP A 205 8.35 27.08 5.16
N LYS A 206 8.36 25.75 5.05
CA LYS A 206 8.92 25.05 3.89
C LYS A 206 8.12 25.38 2.64
N ARG A 207 8.80 25.92 1.63
CA ARG A 207 8.23 26.16 0.31
C ARG A 207 8.44 24.97 -0.63
N ASP A 208 7.43 24.70 -1.44
CA ASP A 208 7.52 23.77 -2.56
C ASP A 208 8.35 24.36 -3.73
N SER A 209 8.45 23.62 -4.84
CA SER A 209 9.21 24.08 -6.02
C SER A 209 8.57 25.28 -6.74
N SER A 210 7.29 25.56 -6.47
CA SER A 210 6.56 26.72 -6.98
C SER A 210 6.64 27.94 -6.05
N GLY A 211 7.30 27.80 -4.90
CA GLY A 211 7.42 28.83 -3.88
C GLY A 211 6.22 28.94 -2.94
N MET A 212 5.28 27.98 -2.98
CA MET A 212 4.07 27.97 -2.15
C MET A 212 4.35 27.35 -0.77
N LEU A 213 3.77 27.93 0.28
CA LEU A 213 3.71 27.30 1.60
C LEU A 213 2.57 26.29 1.66
N ALA A 214 2.67 25.32 2.56
CA ALA A 214 1.59 24.36 2.78
C ALA A 214 0.25 25.04 3.12
N ILE A 215 0.26 26.09 3.95
CA ILE A 215 -0.96 26.82 4.34
C ILE A 215 -1.64 27.54 3.17
N ASP A 216 -0.86 27.90 2.14
CA ASP A 216 -1.36 28.58 0.94
C ASP A 216 -2.05 27.61 -0.03
N MET A 217 -1.90 26.30 0.18
CA MET A 217 -2.57 25.26 -0.59
C MET A 217 -3.93 24.85 0.01
N ALA A 218 -4.37 25.45 1.13
CA ALA A 218 -5.64 25.10 1.76
C ALA A 218 -6.81 25.27 0.76
N PRO A 219 -7.71 24.27 0.63
CA PRO A 219 -8.75 24.29 -0.40
C PRO A 219 -9.82 25.37 -0.15
N ASP A 220 -9.99 25.79 1.11
CA ASP A 220 -10.88 26.88 1.49
C ASP A 220 -10.45 27.58 2.80
N ASN A 221 -11.11 28.70 3.07
CA ASN A 221 -10.87 29.51 4.27
C ASN A 221 -11.22 28.79 5.58
N LYS A 222 -12.11 27.79 5.57
CA LYS A 222 -12.48 27.06 6.79
C LYS A 222 -11.35 26.14 7.23
N VAL A 223 -10.77 25.38 6.30
CA VAL A 223 -9.58 24.55 6.55
C VAL A 223 -8.42 25.42 7.00
N ARG A 224 -8.13 26.53 6.28
CA ARG A 224 -7.07 27.46 6.65
C ARG A 224 -7.26 28.00 8.07
N SER A 225 -8.46 28.50 8.38
CA SER A 225 -8.77 29.06 9.70
C SER A 225 -8.68 28.02 10.81
N TYR A 226 -9.15 26.79 10.55
CA TYR A 226 -9.05 25.68 11.50
C TYR A 226 -7.60 25.38 11.88
N ILE A 227 -6.71 25.29 10.89
CA ILE A 227 -5.29 25.01 11.12
C ILE A 227 -4.64 26.14 11.90
N LEU A 228 -4.83 27.40 11.48
CA LEU A 228 -4.26 28.57 12.15
C LEU A 228 -4.70 28.67 13.62
N GLN A 229 -6.01 28.58 13.88
CA GLN A 229 -6.56 28.67 15.24
C GLN A 229 -6.14 27.48 16.12
N THR A 230 -6.07 26.28 15.54
CA THR A 230 -5.65 25.09 16.29
C THR A 230 -4.17 25.13 16.59
N ALA A 231 -3.33 25.56 15.65
CA ALA A 231 -1.90 25.76 15.85
C ALA A 231 -1.63 26.78 16.95
N GLU A 232 -2.30 27.94 16.91
CA GLU A 232 -2.21 28.98 17.94
C GLU A 232 -2.58 28.43 19.33
N ARG A 233 -3.72 27.73 19.44
CA ARG A 233 -4.19 27.12 20.71
C ARG A 233 -3.21 26.09 21.26
N GLU A 234 -2.48 25.38 20.38
CA GLU A 234 -1.52 24.34 20.72
C GLU A 234 -0.08 24.89 20.86
N GLY A 235 0.13 26.20 20.68
CA GLY A 235 1.44 26.85 20.79
C GLY A 235 2.42 26.45 19.67
N ILE A 236 1.91 26.13 18.49
CA ILE A 236 2.69 25.75 17.31
C ILE A 236 2.99 26.99 16.49
N ASP A 237 4.26 27.23 16.19
CA ASP A 237 4.71 28.30 15.29
C ASP A 237 4.53 27.90 13.82
N LEU A 238 4.08 28.83 12.99
CA LEU A 238 3.70 28.61 11.57
C LEU A 238 4.47 29.51 10.61
#